data_AF-A0A9E2E0C2-F1
#
_entry.id   AF-A0A9E2E0C2-F1
#
_cell.length_a   1.000
_cell.length_b   1.000
_cell.length_c   1.000
_cell.angle_alpha   90.00
_cell.angle_beta   90.00
_cell.angle_gamma   90.00
#
_symmetry.space_group_name_H-M   'P 1'
#
loop_
_entity.id
_entity.type
_entity.pdbx_description
1 polymer ?
#
loop_
_entity_poly.entity_id
_entity_poly.type
_entity_poly.pdbx_seq_one_letter_code
_entity_poly.pdbx_strand_id
1 'polypeptide(L)'
;MAKDQKDQMEKVVSLCKRRGFVYPGSEIYGGLANTWDYGPYGVLLKNNVKNFWWKTFVQERSDIVGLDSAILMNPKIWEASGHVGSFSDPLMDCKNCNERVRGDKLIEDNLSIEEAVGKSLKEIAAIIKENDLKCPKCGKCDFTAPREFNLMFKTHQGVVEETASAVYLRPETAQGIFVNFKNITQTTRQKIPFGIAQ
;
A
#
# COMPACT_ATOMS: atom_id res chain seq x y z
N MET A 1 -4.54 -29.35 1.08
CA MET A 1 -4.54 -28.12 1.90
C MET A 1 -4.33 -26.86 1.06
N ALA A 2 -3.14 -26.57 0.50
CA ALA A 2 -2.94 -25.34 -0.31
C ALA A 2 -3.79 -25.30 -1.60
N LYS A 3 -3.99 -26.46 -2.24
CA LYS A 3 -4.85 -26.58 -3.44
C LYS A 3 -6.34 -26.33 -3.13
N ASP A 4 -6.81 -26.74 -1.96
CA ASP A 4 -8.20 -26.58 -1.52
C ASP A 4 -8.51 -25.12 -1.16
N GLN A 5 -7.56 -24.42 -0.53
CA GLN A 5 -7.70 -23.00 -0.21
C GLN A 5 -7.73 -22.12 -1.46
N LYS A 6 -6.94 -22.46 -2.49
CA LYS A 6 -6.96 -21.76 -3.78
C LYS A 6 -8.33 -21.90 -4.47
N ASP A 7 -8.88 -23.11 -4.50
CA ASP A 7 -10.22 -23.39 -5.04
C ASP A 7 -11.33 -22.65 -4.26
N GLN A 8 -11.21 -22.55 -2.93
CA GLN A 8 -12.14 -21.76 -2.12
C GLN A 8 -12.08 -20.26 -2.44
N MET A 9 -10.87 -19.69 -2.57
CA MET A 9 -10.72 -18.27 -2.91
C MET A 9 -11.30 -17.97 -4.30
N GLU A 10 -11.05 -18.82 -5.29
CA GLU A 10 -11.63 -18.69 -6.63
C GLU A 10 -13.16 -18.71 -6.61
N LYS A 11 -13.76 -19.58 -5.78
CA LYS A 11 -15.22 -19.61 -5.56
C LYS A 11 -15.75 -18.31 -4.95
N VAL A 12 -15.04 -17.74 -3.96
CA VAL A 12 -15.41 -16.46 -3.34
C VAL A 12 -15.34 -15.32 -4.35
N VAL A 13 -14.23 -15.21 -5.09
CA VAL A 13 -14.05 -14.18 -6.14
C VAL A 13 -15.15 -14.29 -7.18
N SER A 14 -15.45 -15.50 -7.65
CA SER A 14 -16.53 -15.78 -8.59
C SER A 14 -17.90 -15.36 -8.05
N LEU A 15 -18.18 -15.66 -6.78
CA LEU A 15 -19.43 -15.25 -6.12
C LEU A 15 -19.53 -13.72 -6.01
N CYS A 16 -18.48 -13.05 -5.54
CA CYS A 16 -18.43 -11.60 -5.39
C CYS A 16 -18.73 -10.89 -6.71
N LYS A 17 -18.15 -11.36 -7.82
CA LYS A 17 -18.43 -10.82 -9.15
C LYS A 17 -19.86 -11.09 -9.58
N ARG A 18 -20.32 -12.35 -9.56
CA ARG A 18 -21.68 -12.72 -10.02
C ARG A 18 -22.80 -12.07 -9.21
N ARG A 19 -22.55 -11.77 -7.94
CA ARG A 19 -23.54 -11.18 -7.04
C ARG A 19 -23.44 -9.66 -6.93
N GLY A 20 -22.48 -8.99 -7.58
CA GLY A 20 -22.39 -7.53 -7.55
C GLY A 20 -21.81 -6.96 -6.27
N PHE A 21 -20.83 -7.65 -5.69
CA PHE A 21 -20.00 -7.14 -4.60
C PHE A 21 -18.75 -6.42 -5.11
N VAL A 22 -17.92 -7.09 -5.91
CA VAL A 22 -16.64 -6.55 -6.38
C VAL A 22 -16.42 -6.94 -7.84
N TYR A 23 -15.97 -5.98 -8.65
CA TYR A 23 -15.59 -6.16 -10.05
C TYR A 23 -14.11 -5.83 -10.25
N PRO A 24 -13.40 -6.51 -11.17
CA PRO A 24 -12.10 -6.05 -11.66
C PRO A 24 -12.20 -4.62 -12.19
N GLY A 25 -11.27 -3.74 -11.78
CA GLY A 25 -11.27 -2.35 -12.26
C GLY A 25 -11.02 -2.29 -13.76
N SER A 26 -11.77 -1.45 -14.47
CA SER A 26 -11.64 -1.28 -15.94
C SER A 26 -11.81 -2.58 -16.76
N GLU A 27 -12.67 -3.50 -16.30
CA GLU A 27 -12.81 -4.86 -16.86
C GLU A 27 -12.97 -4.90 -18.40
N ILE A 28 -13.85 -4.06 -18.97
CA ILE A 28 -14.12 -4.06 -20.41
C ILE A 28 -12.92 -3.60 -21.27
N TYR A 29 -11.92 -2.98 -20.65
CA TYR A 29 -10.68 -2.52 -21.29
C TYR A 29 -9.49 -3.44 -20.99
N GLY A 30 -9.74 -4.67 -20.56
CA GLY A 30 -8.69 -5.66 -20.22
C GLY A 30 -8.26 -5.64 -18.75
N GLY A 31 -8.88 -4.80 -17.93
CA GLY A 31 -8.59 -4.69 -16.51
C GLY A 31 -7.39 -3.80 -16.19
N LEU A 32 -7.35 -3.28 -14.98
CA LEU A 32 -6.19 -2.58 -14.43
C LEU A 32 -5.74 -3.27 -13.15
N ALA A 33 -4.50 -3.78 -13.15
CA ALA A 33 -3.94 -4.53 -12.04
C ALA A 33 -4.04 -3.75 -10.72
N ASN A 34 -4.37 -4.44 -9.64
CA ASN A 34 -4.53 -3.88 -8.29
C ASN A 34 -5.62 -2.80 -8.14
N THR A 35 -6.62 -2.79 -9.03
CA THR A 35 -7.79 -1.91 -8.91
C THR A 35 -9.09 -2.71 -9.01
N TRP A 36 -10.11 -2.28 -8.25
CA TRP A 36 -11.41 -2.95 -8.18
C TRP A 36 -12.53 -1.94 -7.96
N ASP A 37 -13.71 -2.23 -8.52
CA ASP A 37 -14.92 -1.46 -8.34
C ASP A 37 -15.89 -2.18 -7.40
N TYR A 38 -16.50 -1.46 -6.46
CA TYR A 38 -17.54 -2.02 -5.57
C TYR A 38 -18.91 -1.92 -6.24
N GLY A 39 -19.54 -3.07 -6.48
CA GLY A 39 -20.89 -3.16 -7.05
C GLY A 39 -22.01 -2.77 -6.07
N PRO A 40 -23.29 -2.93 -6.45
CA PRO A 40 -24.44 -2.48 -5.66
C PRO A 40 -24.48 -3.01 -4.22
N TYR A 41 -24.21 -4.31 -3.99
CA TYR A 41 -24.16 -4.85 -2.63
C TYR A 41 -22.81 -4.58 -1.96
N GLY A 42 -21.74 -4.48 -2.74
CA GLY A 42 -20.40 -4.16 -2.24
C GLY A 42 -20.32 -2.77 -1.61
N VAL A 43 -20.93 -1.77 -2.24
CA VAL A 43 -20.96 -0.40 -1.70
C VAL A 43 -21.76 -0.33 -0.40
N LEU A 44 -22.90 -1.04 -0.32
CA LEU A 44 -23.70 -1.12 0.90
C LEU A 44 -22.95 -1.82 2.03
N LEU A 45 -22.33 -2.97 1.76
CA LEU A 45 -21.52 -3.69 2.73
C LEU A 45 -20.35 -2.83 3.23
N LYS A 46 -19.59 -2.22 2.30
CA LYS A 46 -18.47 -1.32 2.63
C LYS A 46 -18.92 -0.17 3.52
N ASN A 47 -20.03 0.48 3.18
CA ASN A 47 -20.57 1.59 3.96
C ASN A 47 -21.05 1.13 5.34
N ASN A 48 -21.70 -0.04 5.45
CA ASN A 48 -22.12 -0.60 6.73
C ASN A 48 -20.92 -0.86 7.65
N VAL A 49 -19.84 -1.44 7.12
CA VAL A 49 -18.61 -1.68 7.89
C VAL A 49 -17.97 -0.35 8.32
N LYS A 50 -17.85 0.63 7.41
CA LYS A 50 -17.31 1.96 7.74
C LYS A 50 -18.13 2.68 8.80
N ASN A 51 -19.46 2.66 8.66
CA ASN A 51 -20.38 3.31 9.61
C ASN A 51 -20.34 2.63 10.98
N PHE A 52 -20.27 1.29 11.02
CA PHE A 52 -20.12 0.55 12.26
C PHE A 52 -18.80 0.92 12.96
N TRP A 53 -17.69 0.91 12.22
CA TRP A 53 -16.39 1.31 12.77
C TRP A 53 -16.41 2.75 13.29
N TRP A 54 -16.94 3.68 12.51
CA TRP A 54 -17.02 5.10 12.90
C TRP A 54 -17.91 5.29 14.14
N LYS A 55 -19.05 4.59 14.20
CA LYS A 55 -19.93 4.63 15.37
C LYS A 55 -19.18 4.14 16.61
N THR A 56 -18.58 2.95 16.55
CA THR A 56 -17.94 2.31 17.70
C THR A 56 -16.69 3.03 18.18
N PHE A 57 -15.80 3.43 17.26
CA PHE A 57 -14.50 3.99 17.64
C PHE A 57 -14.50 5.52 17.73
N VAL A 58 -15.45 6.22 17.10
CA VAL A 58 -15.48 7.69 17.11
C VAL A 58 -16.70 8.21 17.85
N GLN A 59 -17.92 7.81 17.48
CA GLN A 59 -19.14 8.41 18.05
C GLN A 59 -19.46 7.93 19.48
N GLU A 60 -19.19 6.66 19.78
CA GLU A 60 -19.43 6.06 21.11
C GLU A 60 -18.29 6.40 22.11
N ARG A 61 -17.24 7.07 21.67
CA ARG A 61 -16.08 7.46 22.49
C ARG A 61 -15.99 8.97 22.64
N SER A 62 -15.93 9.46 23.88
CA SER A 62 -15.79 10.90 24.15
C SER A 62 -14.38 11.44 23.91
N ASP A 63 -13.39 10.55 23.79
CA ASP A 63 -11.96 10.86 23.70
C ASP A 63 -11.41 10.71 22.27
N ILE A 64 -12.25 10.50 21.26
CA ILE A 64 -11.83 10.41 19.85
C ILE A 64 -12.61 11.40 18.99
N VAL A 65 -11.91 12.15 18.16
CA VAL A 65 -12.50 13.13 17.23
C VAL A 65 -12.21 12.75 15.78
N GLY A 66 -13.13 13.11 14.88
CA GLY A 66 -12.99 12.82 13.45
C GLY A 66 -12.22 13.90 12.67
N LEU A 67 -11.51 13.48 11.62
CA LEU A 67 -10.86 14.32 10.62
C LEU A 67 -11.02 13.69 9.24
N ASP A 68 -11.16 14.50 8.20
CA ASP A 68 -10.99 14.05 6.81
C ASP A 68 -10.00 14.99 6.11
N SER A 69 -8.77 14.53 5.91
CA SER A 69 -7.70 15.30 5.28
C SER A 69 -7.63 15.07 3.76
N ALA A 70 -7.00 16.00 3.05
CA ALA A 70 -6.77 15.87 1.62
C ALA A 70 -5.90 14.64 1.26
N ILE A 71 -6.13 14.09 0.06
CA ILE A 71 -5.31 12.99 -0.50
C ILE A 71 -3.96 13.52 -1.00
N LEU A 72 -3.98 14.66 -1.69
CA LEU A 72 -2.78 15.37 -2.15
C LEU A 72 -2.32 16.31 -1.05
N MET A 73 -1.08 16.12 -0.61
CA MET A 73 -0.46 16.89 0.46
C MET A 73 0.88 17.46 0.00
N ASN A 74 1.35 18.50 0.70
CA ASN A 74 2.64 19.11 0.40
C ASN A 74 3.77 18.06 0.49
N PRO A 75 4.64 17.93 -0.54
CA PRO A 75 5.71 16.92 -0.57
C PRO A 75 6.62 16.90 0.65
N LYS A 76 6.85 18.06 1.28
CA LYS A 76 7.69 18.18 2.48
C LYS A 76 7.19 17.33 3.65
N ILE A 77 5.90 17.00 3.68
CA ILE A 77 5.31 16.13 4.70
C ILE A 77 5.85 14.69 4.53
N TRP A 78 5.98 14.23 3.29
CA TRP A 78 6.51 12.89 2.96
C TRP A 78 8.03 12.82 3.13
N GLU A 79 8.73 13.94 2.95
CA GLU A 79 10.16 14.05 3.29
C GLU A 79 10.35 14.00 4.82
N ALA A 80 9.61 14.83 5.56
CA ALA A 80 9.71 14.91 7.03
C ALA A 80 9.31 13.61 7.73
N SER A 81 8.34 12.88 7.19
CA SER A 81 7.93 11.57 7.70
C SER A 81 8.85 10.42 7.24
N GLY A 82 9.82 10.70 6.37
CA GLY A 82 10.76 9.71 5.84
C GLY A 82 10.26 8.92 4.63
N HIS A 83 8.97 9.00 4.27
CA HIS A 83 8.39 8.22 3.17
C HIS A 83 9.13 8.39 1.84
N VAL A 84 9.61 9.59 1.51
CA VAL A 84 10.37 9.81 0.26
C VAL A 84 11.68 9.03 0.23
N GLY A 85 12.34 8.86 1.39
CA GLY A 85 13.64 8.22 1.49
C GLY A 85 13.63 6.75 1.91
N SER A 86 12.57 6.27 2.59
CA SER A 86 12.53 4.91 3.15
C SER A 86 11.32 4.08 2.73
N PHE A 87 10.30 4.67 2.09
CA PHE A 87 9.12 3.92 1.64
C PHE A 87 9.34 3.32 0.25
N SER A 88 10.29 2.40 0.17
CA SER A 88 10.66 1.73 -1.07
C SER A 88 10.84 0.24 -0.88
N ASP A 89 10.47 -0.51 -1.91
CA ASP A 89 10.75 -1.95 -1.98
C ASP A 89 12.07 -2.19 -2.75
N PRO A 90 12.92 -3.13 -2.31
CA PRO A 90 14.12 -3.53 -3.04
C PRO A 90 13.71 -4.40 -4.25
N LEU A 91 13.60 -3.80 -5.43
CA LEU A 91 13.22 -4.50 -6.66
C LEU A 91 14.43 -4.86 -7.52
N MET A 92 14.35 -6.02 -8.15
CA MET A 92 15.36 -6.59 -9.03
C MET A 92 14.67 -7.30 -10.20
N ASP A 93 15.27 -7.23 -11.39
CA ASP A 93 14.71 -7.83 -12.59
C ASP A 93 15.53 -9.09 -12.96
N CYS A 94 14.87 -10.20 -13.27
CA CYS A 94 15.54 -11.38 -13.80
C CYS A 94 15.98 -11.10 -15.24
N LYS A 95 17.29 -11.15 -15.52
CA LYS A 95 17.82 -10.80 -16.85
C LYS A 95 17.37 -11.75 -17.96
N ASN A 96 16.87 -12.94 -17.59
CA ASN A 96 16.46 -13.95 -18.56
C ASN A 96 14.98 -13.88 -18.95
N CYS A 97 14.09 -13.49 -18.04
CA CYS A 97 12.65 -13.48 -18.29
C CYS A 97 11.97 -12.13 -18.02
N ASN A 98 12.77 -11.12 -17.62
CA ASN A 98 12.34 -9.77 -17.26
C ASN A 98 11.28 -9.73 -16.14
N GLU A 99 11.15 -10.82 -15.38
CA GLU A 99 10.26 -10.84 -14.23
C GLU A 99 10.84 -9.95 -13.14
N ARG A 100 10.01 -9.06 -12.61
CA ARG A 100 10.38 -8.19 -11.50
C ARG A 100 10.09 -8.91 -10.19
N VAL A 101 11.10 -8.98 -9.35
CA VAL A 101 11.07 -9.70 -8.08
C VAL A 101 11.43 -8.72 -6.97
N ARG A 102 10.70 -8.83 -5.86
CA ARG A 102 11.04 -8.20 -4.58
C ARG A 102 12.15 -9.00 -3.92
N GLY A 103 13.33 -8.40 -3.75
CA GLY A 103 14.51 -9.10 -3.24
C GLY A 103 14.36 -9.56 -1.79
N ASP A 104 13.71 -8.74 -0.96
CA ASP A 104 13.35 -9.10 0.42
C ASP A 104 12.39 -10.30 0.46
N LYS A 105 11.35 -10.28 -0.37
CA LYS A 105 10.39 -11.38 -0.47
C LYS A 105 11.01 -12.65 -1.03
N LEU A 106 11.95 -12.54 -1.97
CA LEU A 106 12.67 -13.70 -2.51
C LEU A 106 13.50 -14.37 -1.41
N ILE A 107 14.13 -13.59 -0.53
CA ILE A 107 14.87 -14.09 0.63
C ILE A 107 13.91 -14.74 1.63
N GLU A 108 12.79 -14.07 1.95
CA GLU A 108 11.76 -14.58 2.86
C GLU A 108 11.20 -15.94 2.40
N ASP A 109 10.85 -16.06 1.12
CA ASP A 109 10.22 -17.25 0.55
C ASP A 109 11.18 -18.47 0.47
N ASN A 110 12.50 -18.25 0.48
CA ASN A 110 13.50 -19.32 0.30
C ASN A 110 14.36 -19.60 1.55
N LEU A 111 14.50 -18.64 2.46
CA LEU A 111 15.35 -18.76 3.64
C LEU A 111 14.55 -18.55 4.93
N SER A 112 14.33 -17.31 5.35
CA SER A 112 13.63 -16.95 6.59
C SER A 112 13.24 -15.47 6.62
N ILE A 113 12.28 -15.11 7.48
CA ILE A 113 11.82 -13.71 7.66
C ILE A 113 12.93 -12.87 8.29
N GLU A 114 13.69 -13.44 9.23
CA GLU A 114 14.77 -12.76 9.95
C GLU A 114 15.91 -12.29 9.02
N GLU A 115 16.15 -13.03 7.93
CA GLU A 115 17.17 -12.69 6.95
C GLU A 115 16.70 -11.68 5.90
N ALA A 116 15.39 -11.49 5.75
CA ALA A 116 14.78 -10.57 4.78
C ALA A 116 14.63 -9.14 5.31
N VAL A 117 14.37 -8.96 6.61
CA VAL A 117 14.00 -7.66 7.18
C VAL A 117 15.22 -6.79 7.52
N GLY A 118 15.13 -5.49 7.19
CA GLY A 118 16.10 -4.48 7.62
C GLY A 118 17.45 -4.51 6.90
N LYS A 119 17.57 -5.28 5.81
CA LYS A 119 18.78 -5.37 5.00
C LYS A 119 18.88 -4.24 3.98
N SER A 120 20.08 -3.72 3.79
CA SER A 120 20.39 -2.79 2.69
C SER A 120 20.36 -3.48 1.33
N LEU A 121 20.23 -2.72 0.24
CA LEU A 121 20.25 -3.25 -1.13
C LEU A 121 21.49 -4.13 -1.42
N LYS A 122 22.64 -3.78 -0.85
CA LYS A 122 23.89 -4.52 -1.03
C LYS A 122 23.86 -5.87 -0.32
N GLU A 123 23.32 -5.91 0.89
CA GLU A 123 23.16 -7.15 1.66
C GLU A 123 22.15 -8.07 0.98
N ILE A 124 21.04 -7.52 0.49
CA ILE A 124 20.05 -8.29 -0.29
C ILE A 124 20.71 -8.91 -1.52
N ALA A 125 21.50 -8.13 -2.27
CA ALA A 125 22.23 -8.63 -3.44
C ALA A 125 23.23 -9.74 -3.07
N ALA A 126 23.92 -9.61 -1.93
CA ALA A 126 24.87 -10.60 -1.45
C ALA A 126 24.18 -11.91 -1.05
N ILE A 127 23.13 -11.84 -0.23
CA ILE A 127 22.37 -13.01 0.24
C ILE A 127 21.81 -13.81 -0.93
N ILE A 128 21.25 -13.12 -1.93
CA ILE A 128 20.68 -13.76 -3.13
C ILE A 128 21.74 -14.50 -3.93
N LYS A 129 22.94 -13.91 -4.04
CA LYS A 129 24.07 -14.49 -4.79
C LYS A 129 24.74 -15.63 -4.02
N GLU A 130 24.89 -15.50 -2.70
CA GLU A 130 25.51 -16.52 -1.84
C GLU A 130 24.65 -17.77 -1.72
N ASN A 131 23.33 -17.62 -1.74
CA ASN A 131 22.38 -18.72 -1.64
C ASN A 131 21.85 -19.22 -3.00
N ASP A 132 22.40 -18.71 -4.11
CA ASP A 132 21.97 -19.04 -5.48
C ASP A 132 20.44 -19.02 -5.66
N LEU A 133 19.76 -18.01 -5.09
CA LEU A 133 18.30 -17.96 -5.09
C LEU A 133 17.77 -17.86 -6.53
N LYS A 134 16.76 -18.67 -6.83
CA LYS A 134 16.26 -18.85 -8.20
C LYS A 134 15.10 -17.92 -8.48
N CYS A 135 15.02 -17.42 -9.71
CA CYS A 135 13.83 -16.72 -10.19
C CYS A 135 12.61 -17.64 -10.10
N PRO A 136 11.51 -17.22 -9.45
CA PRO A 136 10.32 -18.07 -9.27
C PRO A 136 9.62 -18.42 -10.59
N LYS A 137 9.87 -17.65 -11.66
CA LYS A 137 9.26 -17.87 -12.98
C LYS A 137 10.06 -18.79 -13.89
N CYS A 138 11.38 -18.61 -13.95
CA CYS A 138 12.24 -19.31 -14.93
C CYS A 138 13.35 -20.17 -14.31
N GLY A 139 13.51 -20.17 -12.99
CA GLY A 139 14.47 -20.99 -12.28
C GLY A 139 15.95 -20.57 -12.43
N LYS A 140 16.25 -19.49 -13.16
CA LYS A 140 17.62 -18.95 -13.30
C LYS A 140 17.96 -17.98 -12.18
N CYS A 141 19.25 -17.88 -11.82
CA CYS A 141 19.76 -17.03 -10.73
C CYS A 141 20.38 -15.71 -11.22
N ASP A 142 20.10 -15.31 -12.47
CA ASP A 142 20.69 -14.09 -13.05
C ASP A 142 19.74 -12.90 -12.91
N PHE A 143 20.09 -11.99 -12.00
CA PHE A 143 19.33 -10.79 -11.67
C PHE A 143 20.14 -9.51 -11.86
N THR A 144 19.44 -8.39 -12.04
CA THR A 144 20.02 -7.05 -11.95
C THR A 144 20.36 -6.69 -10.52
N ALA A 145 21.18 -5.64 -10.33
CA ALA A 145 21.37 -5.04 -9.01
C ALA A 145 20.02 -4.58 -8.43
N PRO A 146 19.76 -4.78 -7.13
CA PRO A 146 18.57 -4.25 -6.48
C PRO A 146 18.51 -2.73 -6.58
N ARG A 147 17.31 -2.20 -6.79
CA ARG A 147 17.03 -0.77 -6.85
C ARG A 147 15.85 -0.47 -5.94
N GLU A 148 15.90 0.68 -5.28
CA GLU A 148 14.75 1.18 -4.53
C GLU A 148 13.65 1.58 -5.51
N PHE A 149 12.45 1.05 -5.27
CA PHE A 149 11.26 1.46 -5.98
C PHE A 149 10.31 2.14 -5.00
N ASN A 150 10.14 3.45 -5.16
CA ASN A 150 9.24 4.23 -4.32
C ASN A 150 7.80 3.76 -4.55
N LEU A 151 7.12 3.40 -3.47
CA LEU A 151 5.74 2.87 -3.51
C LEU A 151 4.69 3.98 -3.55
N MET A 152 5.07 5.25 -3.38
CA MET A 152 4.16 6.38 -3.51
C MET A 152 3.88 6.70 -4.97
N PHE A 153 2.60 6.85 -5.30
CA PHE A 153 2.19 7.36 -6.60
C PHE A 153 2.51 8.85 -6.71
N LYS A 154 3.50 9.17 -7.53
CA LYS A 154 3.87 10.54 -7.90
C LYS A 154 2.93 11.06 -9.00
N THR A 155 2.46 12.28 -8.84
CA THR A 155 1.74 13.05 -9.87
C THR A 155 2.25 14.50 -9.87
N HIS A 156 1.72 15.34 -10.74
CA HIS A 156 2.13 16.73 -10.86
C HIS A 156 0.94 17.66 -10.66
N GLN A 157 1.13 18.70 -9.85
CA GLN A 157 0.15 19.74 -9.60
C GLN A 157 0.58 21.02 -10.32
N GLY A 158 -0.19 21.43 -11.31
CA GLY A 158 0.07 22.61 -12.12
C GLY A 158 -0.63 22.50 -13.46
N VAL A 159 -0.94 23.64 -14.09
CA VAL A 159 -1.61 23.69 -15.39
C VAL A 159 -0.61 23.44 -16.52
N VAL A 160 0.63 23.89 -16.35
CA VAL A 160 1.71 23.75 -17.33
C VAL A 160 2.64 22.64 -16.84
N GLU A 161 2.83 21.61 -17.66
CA GLU A 161 3.61 20.42 -17.32
C GLU A 161 5.05 20.76 -16.91
N GLU A 162 5.67 21.72 -17.59
CA GLU A 162 7.06 22.16 -17.35
C GLU A 162 7.27 22.87 -16.00
N THR A 163 6.22 23.48 -15.43
CA THR A 163 6.28 24.19 -14.14
C THR A 163 5.50 23.48 -13.04
N ALA A 164 4.94 22.30 -13.34
CA ALA A 164 4.12 21.57 -12.41
C ALA A 164 4.96 21.03 -11.25
N SER A 165 4.48 21.26 -10.04
CA SER A 165 5.13 20.78 -8.83
C SER A 165 4.82 19.31 -8.63
N ALA A 166 5.85 18.49 -8.40
CA ALA A 166 5.66 17.10 -8.02
C ALA A 166 4.87 17.00 -6.71
N VAL A 167 3.82 16.18 -6.68
CA VAL A 167 3.03 15.84 -5.49
C VAL A 167 2.76 14.33 -5.45
N TYR A 168 2.33 13.82 -4.31
CA TYR A 168 2.11 12.38 -4.13
C TYR A 168 0.70 12.10 -3.66
N LEU A 169 0.11 10.99 -4.11
CA LEU A 169 -1.03 10.40 -3.42
C LEU A 169 -0.54 9.87 -2.08
N ARG A 170 -1.22 10.23 -1.00
CA ARG A 170 -0.84 9.76 0.34
C ARG A 170 -0.76 8.23 0.41
N PRO A 171 0.35 7.65 0.92
CA PRO A 171 0.45 6.20 1.15
C PRO A 171 -0.29 5.75 2.42
N GLU A 172 -0.62 6.68 3.32
CA GLU A 172 -1.35 6.45 4.57
C GLU A 172 -2.20 7.68 4.97
N THR A 173 -3.09 7.53 5.95
CA THR A 173 -3.93 8.64 6.46
C THR A 173 -3.34 9.38 7.66
N ALA A 174 -2.36 8.80 8.35
CA ALA A 174 -1.84 9.30 9.63
C ALA A 174 -1.19 10.69 9.54
N GLN A 175 -0.47 10.98 8.46
CA GLN A 175 0.16 12.31 8.28
C GLN A 175 -0.87 13.45 8.30
N GLY A 176 -2.09 13.22 7.80
CA GLY A 176 -3.19 14.19 7.86
C GLY A 176 -3.58 14.56 9.29
N ILE A 177 -3.53 13.58 10.20
CA ILE A 177 -3.77 13.76 11.64
C ILE A 177 -2.65 14.58 12.27
N PHE A 178 -1.39 14.22 12.03
CA PHE A 178 -0.24 14.88 12.65
C PHE A 178 -0.16 16.37 12.30
N VAL A 179 -0.36 16.72 11.02
CA VAL A 179 -0.30 18.13 10.59
C VAL A 179 -1.46 18.97 11.13
N ASN A 180 -2.59 18.33 11.49
CA ASN A 180 -3.76 19.01 12.05
C ASN A 180 -3.85 18.92 13.59
N PHE A 181 -2.90 18.28 14.26
CA PHE A 181 -2.94 18.09 15.72
C PHE A 181 -3.14 19.40 16.49
N LYS A 182 -2.44 20.47 16.09
CA LYS A 182 -2.58 21.80 16.70
C LYS A 182 -3.96 22.41 16.46
N ASN A 183 -4.49 22.31 15.24
CA ASN A 183 -5.82 22.83 14.91
C ASN A 183 -6.91 22.11 15.71
N ILE A 184 -6.79 20.79 15.86
CA ILE A 184 -7.76 19.95 16.57
C ILE A 184 -7.72 20.21 18.08
N THR A 185 -6.53 20.25 18.68
CA THR A 185 -6.40 20.55 20.13
C THR A 185 -6.97 21.92 20.49
N GLN A 186 -6.81 22.91 19.62
CA GLN A 186 -7.36 24.26 19.81
C GLN A 186 -8.88 24.32 19.69
N THR A 187 -9.49 23.50 18.84
CA THR A 187 -10.93 23.59 18.51
C THR A 187 -11.82 22.63 19.30
N THR A 188 -11.27 21.50 19.78
CA THR A 188 -12.06 20.41 20.39
C THR A 188 -12.01 20.39 21.92
N ARG A 189 -11.16 21.21 22.56
CA ARG A 189 -10.94 21.24 24.03
C ARG A 189 -10.59 19.87 24.64
N GLN A 190 -10.18 18.90 23.83
CA GLN A 190 -9.75 17.59 24.29
C GLN A 190 -8.51 17.71 25.19
N LYS A 191 -8.46 16.92 26.26
CA LYS A 191 -7.29 16.81 27.13
C LYS A 191 -6.55 15.53 26.78
N ILE A 192 -5.22 15.56 26.84
CA ILE A 192 -4.40 14.37 26.63
C ILE A 192 -4.66 13.37 27.78
N PRO A 193 -4.85 12.07 27.48
CA PRO A 193 -4.84 11.45 26.16
C PRO A 193 -6.19 11.57 25.42
N PHE A 194 -6.13 11.79 24.11
CA PHE A 194 -7.26 11.71 23.18
C PHE A 194 -6.78 11.18 21.82
N GLY A 195 -7.68 10.68 20.98
CA GLY A 195 -7.42 10.16 19.65
C GLY A 195 -8.03 11.03 18.54
N ILE A 196 -7.49 10.88 17.34
CA ILE A 196 -8.03 11.46 16.10
C ILE A 196 -8.18 10.32 15.10
N ALA A 197 -9.37 10.18 14.52
CA ALA A 197 -9.70 9.16 13.54
C ALA A 197 -9.92 9.78 12.16
N GLN A 198 -9.56 9.05 11.11
CA GLN A 198 -9.78 9.39 9.70
C GLN A 198 -10.12 8.15 8.88
#